data_AF-A0A4R4MUT4-F1
#
_entry.id   AF-A0A4R4MUT4-F1
#
_cell.length_a   1.000
_cell.length_b   1.000
_cell.length_c   1.000
_cell.angle_alpha   90.00
_cell.angle_beta   90.00
_cell.angle_gamma   90.00
#
_symmetry.space_group_name_H-M   'P 1'
#
loop_
_entity.id
_entity.type
_entity.pdbx_description
1 polymer ?
#
loop_
_entity_poly.entity_id
_entity_poly.type
_entity_poly.pdbx_seq_one_letter_code
_entity_poly.pdbx_strand_id
1 'polypeptide(L)'
;MGPDPFQDAAGFAMITVPRLALVAAAVLVGRRWPLAALVLLLPLGPWQFTEGFATVDLSWLLPRRGVKVFPLLPTSPFIMWYAYLTGRRMSVIWPAAATFCLVTVVGVGVVLARGGDLALWVSMTSALIGTYLVPYLLGLLRRRLLQQRRVARLSAEAQARLRERARIARDMHDSLGHDLALIAVRAAGLELAPGLGSAEVRAAGELRLAAADATERLRQIIGLLREEADAPPLTPVDEDVAELVRRARDSGMKIDLDLIPGQVPALARAVVQEGITNAAKHAPGAAVEVEVSPGRVTVRNGPPRSRPTAQPGGLGLEGLRERVRLAGGTLTAGLVGEGGGGGFELAVTLPRTGEEDPRRSGGNGQSKARR
;
A
#
# COMPACT_ATOMS: atom_id res chain seq x y z
N MET A 1 -53.90 7.60 4.74
CA MET A 1 -54.44 8.22 5.96
C MET A 1 -54.70 7.06 6.90
N GLY A 2 -53.74 6.79 7.77
CA GLY A 2 -53.88 5.80 8.83
C GLY A 2 -54.95 6.21 9.84
N PRO A 3 -55.34 5.30 10.74
CA PRO A 3 -56.29 5.58 11.81
C PRO A 3 -55.83 6.80 12.63
N ASP A 4 -56.75 7.75 12.85
CA ASP A 4 -56.49 8.93 13.66
C ASP A 4 -56.21 8.48 15.11
N PRO A 5 -55.04 8.80 15.68
CA PRO A 5 -54.69 8.37 17.05
C PRO A 5 -55.68 8.88 18.11
N PHE A 6 -56.45 9.94 17.82
CA PHE A 6 -57.44 10.51 18.74
C PHE A 6 -58.85 9.92 18.54
N GLN A 7 -59.12 9.24 17.43
CA GLN A 7 -60.43 8.60 17.17
C GLN A 7 -60.39 7.07 17.19
N ASP A 8 -59.26 6.46 16.82
CA ASP A 8 -59.05 5.00 16.80
C ASP A 8 -57.65 4.64 17.33
N ALA A 9 -57.49 4.77 18.65
CA ALA A 9 -56.24 4.45 19.34
C ALA A 9 -55.84 2.98 19.21
N ALA A 10 -56.81 2.06 19.11
CA ALA A 10 -56.56 0.63 18.98
C ALA A 10 -56.03 0.27 17.58
N GLY A 11 -56.64 0.79 16.52
CA GLY A 11 -56.14 0.64 15.15
C GLY A 11 -54.78 1.30 14.96
N PHE A 12 -54.57 2.48 15.56
CA PHE A 12 -53.26 3.14 15.55
C PHE A 12 -52.19 2.31 16.25
N ALA A 13 -52.46 1.78 17.45
CA ALA A 13 -51.51 0.94 18.19
C ALA A 13 -51.18 -0.36 17.44
N MET A 14 -52.18 -1.03 16.86
CA MET A 14 -52.00 -2.28 16.10
C MET A 14 -51.06 -2.12 14.90
N ILE A 15 -51.03 -0.95 14.26
CA ILE A 15 -50.15 -0.67 13.11
C ILE A 15 -48.77 -0.16 13.57
N THR A 16 -48.73 0.67 14.61
CA THR A 16 -47.52 1.43 14.97
C THR A 16 -46.59 0.64 15.90
N VAL A 17 -47.14 -0.16 16.82
CA VAL A 17 -46.34 -0.95 17.79
C VAL A 17 -45.44 -1.97 17.09
N PRO A 18 -45.91 -2.79 16.11
CA PRO A 18 -45.04 -3.72 15.40
C PRO A 18 -43.92 -3.02 14.62
N ARG A 19 -44.22 -1.85 14.03
CA ARG A 19 -43.23 -1.04 13.29
C ARG A 19 -42.13 -0.53 14.22
N LEU A 20 -42.50 -0.02 15.39
CA LEU A 20 -41.55 0.43 16.41
C LEU A 20 -40.71 -0.72 16.96
N ALA A 21 -41.32 -1.88 17.22
CA ALA A 21 -40.61 -3.09 17.64
C ALA A 21 -39.59 -3.56 16.59
N LEU A 22 -39.96 -3.53 15.30
CA LEU A 22 -39.06 -3.86 14.19
C LEU A 22 -37.89 -2.88 14.10
N VAL A 23 -38.15 -1.56 14.23
CA VAL A 23 -37.08 -0.55 14.25
C VAL A 23 -36.17 -0.74 15.46
N ALA A 24 -36.71 -1.02 16.64
CA ALA A 24 -35.91 -1.29 17.83
C ALA A 24 -35.02 -2.54 17.65
N ALA A 25 -35.55 -3.62 17.07
CA ALA A 25 -34.79 -4.80 16.72
C ALA A 25 -33.69 -4.50 15.68
N ALA A 26 -33.99 -3.69 14.66
CA ALA A 26 -33.00 -3.23 13.68
C ALA A 26 -31.89 -2.42 14.35
N VAL A 27 -32.22 -1.59 15.35
CA VAL A 27 -31.23 -0.83 16.13
C VAL A 27 -30.28 -1.75 16.91
N LEU A 28 -30.83 -2.76 17.58
CA LEU A 28 -30.05 -3.73 18.35
C LEU A 28 -29.14 -4.58 17.46
N VAL A 29 -29.66 -5.13 16.37
CA VAL A 29 -28.92 -5.97 15.42
C VAL A 29 -27.90 -5.14 14.64
N GLY A 30 -28.29 -3.94 14.22
CA GLY A 30 -27.53 -3.06 13.35
C GLY A 30 -26.23 -2.53 13.94
N ARG A 31 -26.05 -2.63 15.27
CA ARG A 31 -24.76 -2.32 15.92
C ARG A 31 -23.63 -3.23 15.43
N ARG A 32 -23.92 -4.52 15.27
CA ARG A 32 -22.97 -5.55 14.82
C ARG A 32 -23.16 -5.91 13.35
N TRP A 33 -24.39 -5.91 12.85
CA TRP A 33 -24.76 -6.43 11.53
C TRP A 33 -25.62 -5.40 10.77
N PRO A 34 -25.03 -4.37 10.14
CA PRO A 34 -25.78 -3.30 9.48
C PRO A 34 -26.65 -3.82 8.32
N LEU A 35 -26.21 -4.86 7.61
CA LEU A 35 -27.02 -5.51 6.57
C LEU A 35 -28.24 -6.22 7.13
N ALA A 36 -28.10 -6.93 8.26
CA ALA A 36 -29.24 -7.62 8.86
C ALA A 36 -30.32 -6.63 9.32
N ALA A 37 -29.91 -5.48 9.87
CA ALA A 37 -30.84 -4.39 10.18
C ALA A 37 -31.52 -3.81 8.92
N LEU A 38 -30.78 -3.68 7.82
CA LEU A 38 -31.32 -3.21 6.55
C LEU A 38 -32.34 -4.18 5.95
N VAL A 39 -32.05 -5.49 6.00
CA VAL A 39 -32.97 -6.55 5.59
C VAL A 39 -34.19 -6.62 6.49
N LEU A 40 -34.03 -6.41 7.80
CA LEU A 40 -35.14 -6.38 8.75
C LEU A 40 -36.12 -5.22 8.45
N LEU A 41 -35.61 -4.10 7.94
CA LEU A 41 -36.41 -2.90 7.63
C LEU A 41 -37.06 -2.92 6.23
N LEU A 42 -36.69 -3.86 5.35
CA LEU A 42 -37.24 -3.99 3.99
C LEU A 42 -38.79 -3.99 3.95
N PRO A 43 -39.51 -4.70 4.84
CA PRO A 43 -40.97 -4.73 4.84
C PRO A 43 -41.61 -3.36 5.10
N LEU A 44 -40.88 -2.46 5.79
CA LEU A 44 -41.27 -1.07 6.05
C LEU A 44 -40.68 -0.09 5.03
N GLY A 45 -40.13 -0.62 3.94
CA GLY A 45 -39.42 0.11 2.92
C GLY A 45 -40.33 0.83 1.92
N PRO A 46 -39.77 1.22 0.76
CA PRO A 46 -40.34 2.24 -0.13
C PRO A 46 -41.68 1.89 -0.79
N TRP A 47 -42.16 0.64 -0.67
CA TRP A 47 -43.38 0.13 -1.33
C TRP A 47 -44.70 0.60 -0.69
N GLN A 48 -44.65 1.28 0.46
CA GLN A 48 -45.82 1.77 1.21
C GLN A 48 -46.13 3.25 0.90
N PHE A 49 -46.57 3.53 -0.33
CA PHE A 49 -46.72 4.89 -0.89
C PHE A 49 -47.89 5.73 -0.35
N THR A 50 -48.81 5.12 0.39
CA THR A 50 -50.03 5.77 0.89
C THR A 50 -49.78 6.67 2.12
N GLU A 51 -48.61 6.60 2.77
CA GLU A 51 -48.37 7.08 4.15
C GLU A 51 -47.05 7.89 4.34
N GLY A 52 -46.67 8.78 3.42
CA GLY A 52 -45.40 9.54 3.47
C GLY A 52 -45.52 11.02 3.89
N PHE A 53 -44.53 11.56 4.62
CA PHE A 53 -44.52 12.93 5.16
C PHE A 53 -43.88 13.99 4.25
N ALA A 54 -42.92 13.60 3.40
CA ALA A 54 -42.30 14.50 2.42
C ALA A 54 -42.83 14.15 1.02
N THR A 55 -43.37 15.14 0.31
CA THR A 55 -43.75 14.97 -1.09
C THR A 55 -43.27 16.18 -1.87
N VAL A 56 -42.21 16.01 -2.66
CA VAL A 56 -42.00 16.86 -3.84
C VAL A 56 -42.92 16.27 -4.90
N ASP A 57 -44.04 16.95 -5.15
CA ASP A 57 -44.98 16.59 -6.21
C ASP A 57 -44.45 17.19 -7.53
N LEU A 58 -44.35 16.36 -8.58
CA LEU A 58 -43.86 16.80 -9.90
C LEU A 58 -44.99 17.39 -10.76
N SER A 59 -46.07 17.84 -10.13
CA SER A 59 -47.22 18.47 -10.80
C SER A 59 -46.85 19.73 -11.59
N TRP A 60 -45.70 20.35 -11.28
CA TRP A 60 -45.14 21.48 -12.02
C TRP A 60 -44.49 21.10 -13.38
N LEU A 61 -44.19 19.82 -13.61
CA LEU A 61 -43.43 19.33 -14.77
C LEU A 61 -44.20 18.29 -15.59
N LEU A 62 -45.08 17.49 -14.96
CA LEU A 62 -46.05 16.64 -15.65
C LEU A 62 -47.43 16.80 -14.98
N PRO A 63 -48.54 17.00 -15.73
CA PRO A 63 -49.88 17.25 -15.18
C PRO A 63 -50.55 16.00 -14.55
N ARG A 64 -49.77 15.02 -14.07
CA ARG A 64 -50.29 13.83 -13.39
C ARG A 64 -50.27 14.05 -11.87
N ARG A 65 -51.45 14.21 -11.27
CA ARG A 65 -51.63 14.26 -9.82
C ARG A 65 -51.18 12.95 -9.17
N GLY A 66 -50.35 13.01 -8.13
CA GLY A 66 -50.05 11.87 -7.26
C GLY A 66 -48.65 11.24 -7.40
N VAL A 67 -47.76 11.79 -8.22
CA VAL A 67 -46.38 11.27 -8.36
C VAL A 67 -45.50 11.81 -7.22
N LYS A 68 -45.20 10.97 -6.22
CA LYS A 68 -44.31 11.33 -5.11
C LYS A 68 -42.86 11.03 -5.46
N VAL A 69 -42.02 12.07 -5.61
CA VAL A 69 -40.60 11.90 -5.97
C VAL A 69 -39.74 11.40 -4.79
N PHE A 70 -40.18 11.66 -3.55
CA PHE A 70 -39.47 11.25 -2.32
C PHE A 70 -40.44 10.92 -1.17
N PRO A 71 -41.17 9.78 -1.20
CA PRO A 71 -42.02 9.38 -0.09
C PRO A 71 -41.14 8.94 1.10
N LEU A 72 -40.70 9.90 1.92
CA LEU A 72 -39.97 9.60 3.15
C LEU A 72 -40.97 9.11 4.19
N LEU A 73 -40.88 7.80 4.48
CA LEU A 73 -41.52 7.20 5.64
C LEU A 73 -40.69 7.54 6.89
N PRO A 74 -41.28 7.52 8.09
CA PRO A 74 -40.53 7.68 9.34
C PRO A 74 -39.44 6.60 9.54
N THR A 75 -39.50 5.50 8.79
CA THR A 75 -38.49 4.44 8.74
C THR A 75 -37.34 4.71 7.76
N SER A 76 -37.51 5.62 6.80
CA SER A 76 -36.51 5.95 5.77
C SER A 76 -35.16 6.43 6.35
N PRO A 77 -35.10 7.27 7.40
CA PRO A 77 -33.82 7.66 8.00
C PRO A 77 -33.01 6.47 8.54
N PHE A 78 -33.68 5.44 9.08
CA PHE A 78 -33.03 4.23 9.55
C PHE A 78 -32.46 3.42 8.39
N ILE A 79 -33.23 3.26 7.31
CA ILE A 79 -32.77 2.59 6.08
C ILE A 79 -31.55 3.31 5.51
N MET A 80 -31.61 4.64 5.39
CA MET A 80 -30.50 5.47 4.92
C MET A 80 -29.26 5.33 5.82
N TRP A 81 -29.45 5.35 7.14
CA TRP A 81 -28.38 5.17 8.11
C TRP A 81 -27.70 3.80 7.97
N TYR A 82 -28.47 2.72 7.84
CA TYR A 82 -27.91 1.38 7.69
C TYR A 82 -27.31 1.12 6.32
N ALA A 83 -27.87 1.69 5.25
CA ALA A 83 -27.26 1.68 3.92
C ALA A 83 -25.89 2.40 3.94
N TYR A 84 -25.82 3.57 4.58
CA TYR A 84 -24.56 4.30 4.80
C TYR A 84 -23.55 3.48 5.62
N LEU A 85 -23.98 2.90 6.75
CA LEU A 85 -23.11 2.08 7.58
C LEU A 85 -22.60 0.84 6.85
N THR A 86 -23.43 0.23 6.01
CA THR A 86 -23.06 -0.90 5.15
C THR A 86 -21.93 -0.51 4.20
N GLY A 87 -22.11 0.58 3.44
CA GLY A 87 -21.07 1.09 2.54
C GLY A 87 -19.78 1.51 3.27
N ARG A 88 -19.92 2.02 4.51
CA ARG A 88 -18.78 2.46 5.32
C ARG A 88 -18.00 1.31 5.98
N ARG A 89 -18.68 0.25 6.44
CA ARG A 89 -18.08 -0.79 7.29
C ARG A 89 -17.73 -2.06 6.54
N MET A 90 -18.48 -2.44 5.51
CA MET A 90 -18.24 -3.70 4.83
C MET A 90 -17.10 -3.60 3.83
N SER A 91 -16.22 -4.59 3.85
CA SER A 91 -15.10 -4.72 2.91
C SER A 91 -15.55 -5.28 1.56
N VAL A 92 -16.57 -6.13 1.56
CA VAL A 92 -17.09 -6.87 0.40
C VAL A 92 -18.37 -6.24 -0.13
N ILE A 93 -18.45 -6.03 -1.44
CA ILE A 93 -19.58 -5.34 -2.11
C ILE A 93 -20.76 -6.29 -2.36
N TRP A 94 -20.49 -7.57 -2.57
CA TRP A 94 -21.48 -8.54 -3.06
C TRP A 94 -22.73 -8.69 -2.17
N PRO A 95 -22.65 -8.72 -0.83
CA PRO A 95 -23.83 -8.80 0.02
C PRO A 95 -24.76 -7.58 -0.11
N ALA A 96 -24.19 -6.38 -0.24
CA ALA A 96 -24.97 -5.17 -0.48
C ALA A 96 -25.61 -5.18 -1.88
N ALA A 97 -24.86 -5.61 -2.90
CA ALA A 97 -25.39 -5.78 -4.25
C ALA A 97 -26.53 -6.81 -4.31
N ALA A 98 -26.41 -7.92 -3.57
CA ALA A 98 -27.45 -8.94 -3.46
C ALA A 98 -28.72 -8.40 -2.77
N THR A 99 -28.56 -7.64 -1.67
CA THR A 99 -29.71 -6.97 -1.03
C THR A 99 -30.37 -5.97 -1.98
N PHE A 100 -29.60 -5.17 -2.72
CA PHE A 100 -30.11 -4.24 -3.71
C PHE A 100 -30.88 -4.95 -4.84
N CYS A 101 -30.34 -6.05 -5.37
CA CYS A 101 -31.01 -6.87 -6.38
C CYS A 101 -32.31 -7.46 -5.84
N LEU A 102 -32.31 -8.02 -4.63
CA LEU A 102 -33.50 -8.57 -3.98
C LEU A 102 -34.60 -7.50 -3.83
N VAL A 103 -34.23 -6.32 -3.32
CA VAL A 103 -35.13 -5.15 -3.20
C VAL A 103 -35.70 -4.78 -4.58
N THR A 104 -34.86 -4.72 -5.60
CA THR A 104 -35.29 -4.38 -6.96
C THR A 104 -36.29 -5.41 -7.50
N VAL A 105 -35.99 -6.71 -7.38
CA VAL A 105 -36.86 -7.80 -7.87
C VAL A 105 -38.22 -7.80 -7.15
N VAL A 106 -38.22 -7.64 -5.82
CA VAL A 106 -39.46 -7.53 -5.04
C VAL A 106 -40.27 -6.30 -5.47
N GLY A 107 -39.60 -5.16 -5.68
CA GLY A 107 -40.24 -3.95 -6.18
C GLY A 107 -40.91 -4.14 -7.53
N VAL A 108 -40.20 -4.73 -8.49
CA VAL A 108 -40.72 -5.07 -9.81
C VAL A 108 -41.98 -5.95 -9.70
N GLY A 109 -41.92 -7.00 -8.86
CA GLY A 109 -43.07 -7.89 -8.63
C GLY A 109 -44.30 -7.16 -8.07
N VAL A 110 -44.10 -6.24 -7.10
CA VAL A 110 -45.19 -5.42 -6.53
C VAL A 110 -45.79 -4.49 -7.58
N VAL A 111 -44.97 -3.88 -8.43
CA VAL A 111 -45.44 -2.98 -9.49
C VAL A 111 -46.28 -3.75 -10.51
N LEU A 112 -45.82 -4.93 -10.94
CA LEU A 112 -46.57 -5.80 -11.86
C LEU A 112 -47.90 -6.27 -11.25
N ALA A 113 -47.87 -6.71 -9.99
CA ALA A 113 -49.07 -7.22 -9.29
C ALA A 113 -50.16 -6.15 -9.08
N ARG A 114 -49.78 -4.87 -9.01
CA ARG A 114 -50.72 -3.74 -8.84
C ARG A 114 -51.18 -3.10 -10.15
N GLY A 115 -50.84 -3.69 -11.30
CA GLY A 115 -51.14 -3.07 -12.61
C GLY A 115 -50.40 -1.74 -12.79
N GLY A 116 -49.15 -1.70 -12.35
CA GLY A 116 -48.40 -0.48 -12.13
C GLY A 116 -48.28 0.42 -13.35
N ASP A 117 -48.53 1.70 -13.13
CA ASP A 117 -48.36 2.75 -14.12
C ASP A 117 -46.94 3.35 -14.07
N LEU A 118 -46.63 4.23 -15.03
CA LEU A 118 -45.35 4.92 -15.09
C LEU A 118 -45.04 5.70 -13.79
N ALA A 119 -46.07 6.23 -13.12
CA ALA A 119 -45.91 6.97 -11.88
C ALA A 119 -45.38 6.08 -10.74
N LEU A 120 -45.92 4.87 -10.59
CA LEU A 120 -45.48 3.90 -9.58
C LEU A 120 -44.04 3.45 -9.84
N TRP A 121 -43.68 3.23 -11.11
CA TRP A 121 -42.30 2.90 -11.51
C TRP A 121 -41.30 4.00 -11.15
N VAL A 122 -41.62 5.25 -11.50
CA VAL A 122 -40.76 6.42 -11.22
C VAL A 122 -40.60 6.62 -9.72
N SER A 123 -41.69 6.49 -8.95
CA SER A 123 -41.66 6.64 -7.49
C SER A 123 -40.83 5.54 -6.81
N MET A 124 -41.00 4.28 -7.23
CA MET A 124 -40.21 3.15 -6.70
C MET A 124 -38.72 3.31 -6.97
N THR A 125 -38.37 3.65 -8.21
CA THR A 125 -36.97 3.79 -8.62
C THR A 125 -36.30 4.95 -7.90
N SER A 126 -36.97 6.10 -7.81
CA SER A 126 -36.45 7.28 -7.10
C SER A 126 -36.27 7.01 -5.61
N ALA A 127 -37.24 6.33 -4.97
CA ALA A 127 -37.15 5.99 -3.56
C ALA A 127 -36.00 5.00 -3.29
N LEU A 128 -35.80 3.99 -4.15
CA LEU A 128 -34.70 3.04 -4.05
C LEU A 128 -33.34 3.74 -4.17
N ILE A 129 -33.19 4.63 -5.15
CA ILE A 129 -31.95 5.39 -5.35
C ILE A 129 -31.67 6.28 -4.14
N GLY A 130 -32.66 7.05 -3.70
CA GLY A 130 -32.52 8.03 -2.63
C GLY A 130 -32.30 7.42 -1.24
N THR A 131 -32.99 6.31 -0.93
CA THR A 131 -32.93 5.72 0.42
C THR A 131 -31.86 4.66 0.58
N TYR A 132 -31.45 3.98 -0.50
CA TYR A 132 -30.47 2.90 -0.45
C TYR A 132 -29.17 3.27 -1.16
N LEU A 133 -29.23 3.53 -2.48
CA LEU A 133 -28.04 3.62 -3.31
C LEU A 133 -27.16 4.83 -2.94
N VAL A 134 -27.76 6.01 -2.81
CA VAL A 134 -27.03 7.24 -2.48
C VAL A 134 -26.34 7.15 -1.11
N PRO A 135 -27.01 6.79 0.00
CA PRO A 135 -26.35 6.64 1.29
C PRO A 135 -25.26 5.57 1.28
N TYR A 136 -25.47 4.44 0.60
CA TYR A 136 -24.46 3.40 0.44
C TYR A 136 -23.19 3.92 -0.25
N LEU A 137 -23.33 4.60 -1.38
CA LEU A 137 -22.21 5.18 -2.12
C LEU A 137 -21.47 6.26 -1.31
N LEU A 138 -22.21 7.09 -0.57
CA LEU A 138 -21.61 8.06 0.36
C LEU A 138 -20.80 7.37 1.47
N GLY A 139 -21.30 6.26 2.01
CA GLY A 139 -20.58 5.44 2.98
C GLY A 139 -19.28 4.86 2.41
N LEU A 140 -19.36 4.31 1.19
CA LEU A 140 -18.22 3.76 0.46
C LEU A 140 -17.16 4.82 0.14
N LEU A 141 -17.58 5.98 -0.36
CA LEU A 141 -16.69 7.11 -0.63
C LEU A 141 -16.01 7.57 0.67
N ARG A 142 -16.77 7.70 1.77
CA ARG A 142 -16.21 8.10 3.06
C ARG A 142 -15.18 7.10 3.56
N ARG A 143 -15.42 5.80 3.40
CA ARG A 143 -14.44 4.75 3.74
C ARG A 143 -13.15 4.91 2.92
N ARG A 144 -13.27 5.06 1.60
CA ARG A 144 -12.11 5.25 0.70
C ARG A 144 -11.30 6.49 1.06
N LEU A 145 -11.97 7.62 1.30
CA LEU A 145 -11.31 8.87 1.70
C LEU A 145 -10.57 8.74 3.04
N LEU A 146 -11.16 8.06 4.03
CA LEU A 146 -10.51 7.83 5.32
C LEU A 146 -9.31 6.88 5.19
N GLN A 147 -9.40 5.85 4.36
CA GLN A 147 -8.29 4.95 4.07
C GLN A 147 -7.15 5.70 3.37
N GLN A 148 -7.45 6.49 2.33
CA GLN A 148 -6.45 7.32 1.64
C GLN A 148 -5.78 8.31 2.58
N ARG A 149 -6.55 9.02 3.43
CA ARG A 149 -6.00 9.93 4.44
C ARG A 149 -5.11 9.22 5.44
N ARG A 150 -5.46 8.00 5.86
CA ARG A 150 -4.65 7.22 6.79
C ARG A 150 -3.32 6.83 6.17
N VAL A 151 -3.34 6.33 4.93
CA VAL A 151 -2.12 6.00 4.17
C VAL A 151 -1.26 7.25 3.98
N ALA A 152 -1.85 8.37 3.54
CA ALA A 152 -1.14 9.63 3.33
C ALA A 152 -0.49 10.18 4.62
N ARG A 153 -1.17 10.05 5.77
CA ARG A 153 -0.60 10.45 7.07
C ARG A 153 0.60 9.59 7.45
N LEU A 154 0.47 8.27 7.35
CA LEU A 154 1.57 7.35 7.67
C LEU A 154 2.78 7.59 6.75
N SER A 155 2.57 7.83 5.46
CA SER A 155 3.65 8.18 4.53
C SER A 155 4.28 9.53 4.86
N ALA A 156 3.48 10.54 5.23
CA ALA A 156 3.99 11.86 5.60
C ALA A 156 4.82 11.81 6.90
N GLU A 157 4.36 11.06 7.91
CA GLU A 157 5.08 10.85 9.16
C GLU A 157 6.41 10.12 8.92
N ALA A 158 6.41 9.07 8.08
CA ALA A 158 7.64 8.37 7.71
C ALA A 158 8.63 9.30 7.00
N GLN A 159 8.17 10.06 6.01
CA GLN A 159 9.03 11.03 5.31
C GLN A 159 9.55 12.13 6.23
N ALA A 160 8.74 12.63 7.17
CA ALA A 160 9.18 13.61 8.15
C ALA A 160 10.30 13.06 9.04
N ARG A 161 10.18 11.82 9.51
CA ARG A 161 11.24 11.15 10.29
C ARG A 161 12.53 10.97 9.48
N LEU A 162 12.43 10.62 8.19
CA LEU A 162 13.60 10.52 7.33
C LEU A 162 14.29 11.87 7.10
N ARG A 163 13.51 12.93 6.84
CA ARG A 163 14.04 14.29 6.70
C ARG A 163 14.72 14.77 7.98
N GLU A 164 14.14 14.46 9.13
CA GLU A 164 14.69 14.78 10.44
C GLU A 164 16.04 14.09 10.67
N ARG A 165 16.11 12.77 10.43
CA ARG A 165 17.37 12.01 10.52
C ARG A 165 18.43 12.55 9.57
N ALA A 166 18.05 12.87 8.33
CA ALA A 166 18.97 13.45 7.35
C ALA A 166 19.44 14.86 7.73
N ARG A 167 18.60 15.66 8.41
CA ARG A 167 18.99 16.96 8.96
C ARG A 167 19.99 16.78 10.09
N ILE A 168 19.68 15.93 11.08
CA ILE A 168 20.58 15.62 12.21
C ILE A 168 21.93 15.14 11.69
N ALA A 169 21.96 14.23 10.72
CA ALA A 169 23.20 13.74 10.14
C ALA A 169 24.04 14.85 9.47
N ARG A 170 23.38 15.81 8.78
CA ARG A 170 24.05 16.99 8.21
C ARG A 170 24.58 17.93 9.28
N ASP A 171 23.75 18.28 10.27
CA ASP A 171 24.14 19.16 11.38
C ASP A 171 25.32 18.55 12.16
N MET A 172 25.30 17.23 12.39
CA MET A 172 26.42 16.50 12.99
C MET A 172 27.67 16.51 12.12
N HIS A 173 27.55 16.35 10.80
CA HIS A 173 28.68 16.42 9.88
C HIS A 173 29.35 17.80 9.89
N ASP A 174 28.54 18.85 9.78
CA ASP A 174 29.03 20.21 9.63
C ASP A 174 29.64 20.73 10.94
N SER A 175 29.04 20.43 12.09
CA SER A 175 29.57 20.87 13.39
C SER A 175 30.75 20.01 13.88
N LEU A 176 30.54 18.69 14.04
CA LEU A 176 31.57 17.80 14.58
C LEU A 176 32.73 17.60 13.59
N GLY A 177 32.43 17.52 12.29
CA GLY A 177 33.47 17.41 11.27
C GLY A 177 34.36 18.65 11.22
N HIS A 178 33.78 19.85 11.36
CA HIS A 178 34.53 21.09 11.42
C HIS A 178 35.40 21.18 12.68
N ASP A 179 34.84 20.86 13.85
CA ASP A 179 35.58 20.90 15.12
C ASP A 179 36.74 19.91 15.15
N LEU A 180 36.54 18.68 14.66
CA LEU A 180 37.60 17.67 14.54
C LEU A 180 38.68 18.08 13.53
N ALA A 181 38.29 18.68 12.41
CA ALA A 181 39.25 19.21 11.44
C ALA A 181 40.09 20.35 12.04
N LEU A 182 39.48 21.25 12.82
CA LEU A 182 40.20 22.32 13.50
C LEU A 182 41.17 21.78 14.56
N ILE A 183 40.77 20.76 15.32
CA ILE A 183 41.65 20.06 16.27
C ILE A 183 42.85 19.44 15.53
N ALA A 184 42.61 18.76 14.40
CA ALA A 184 43.68 18.16 13.60
C ALA A 184 44.67 19.21 13.06
N VAL A 185 44.19 20.37 12.61
CA VAL A 185 45.04 21.48 12.14
C VAL A 185 45.85 22.08 13.28
N ARG A 186 45.25 22.31 14.46
CA ARG A 186 45.97 22.81 15.65
C ARG A 186 47.02 21.83 16.13
N ALA A 187 46.71 20.53 16.15
CA ALA A 187 47.65 19.47 16.49
C ALA A 187 48.82 19.41 15.50
N ALA A 188 48.57 19.55 14.19
CA ALA A 188 49.63 19.66 13.19
C ALA A 188 50.52 20.90 13.43
N GLY A 189 49.94 22.05 13.78
CA GLY A 189 50.69 23.25 14.13
C GLY A 189 51.61 23.05 15.35
N LEU A 190 51.19 22.27 16.33
CA LEU A 190 52.01 21.90 17.49
C LEU A 190 53.15 20.95 17.12
N GLU A 191 52.98 20.01 16.19
CA GLU A 191 54.08 19.16 15.69
C GLU A 191 55.23 20.00 15.08
N LEU A 192 54.90 21.14 14.49
CA LEU A 192 55.82 22.05 13.79
C LEU A 192 56.34 23.21 14.67
N ALA A 193 55.83 23.35 15.90
CA ALA A 193 56.14 24.48 16.75
C ALA A 193 57.57 24.38 17.34
N PRO A 194 58.40 25.43 17.21
CA PRO A 194 59.74 25.44 17.79
C PRO A 194 59.67 25.53 19.33
N GLY A 195 60.58 24.82 20.01
CA GLY A 195 60.71 24.86 21.48
C GLY A 195 59.96 23.77 22.25
N LEU A 196 59.27 22.85 21.57
CA LEU A 196 58.68 21.66 22.19
C LEU A 196 59.67 20.49 22.26
N GLY A 197 59.58 19.68 23.31
CA GLY A 197 60.35 18.44 23.46
C GLY A 197 59.78 17.30 22.62
N SER A 198 60.55 16.21 22.50
CA SER A 198 60.18 15.04 21.69
C SER A 198 58.94 14.28 22.23
N ALA A 199 58.60 14.48 23.51
CA ALA A 199 57.40 13.94 24.11
C ALA A 199 56.15 14.75 23.70
N GLU A 200 56.20 16.08 23.74
CA GLU A 200 55.06 16.92 23.32
C GLU A 200 54.75 16.81 21.82
N VAL A 201 55.78 16.72 20.98
CA VAL A 201 55.60 16.52 19.52
C VAL A 201 54.91 15.19 19.22
N ARG A 202 55.26 14.11 19.95
CA ARG A 202 54.57 12.82 19.82
C ARG A 202 53.10 12.89 20.24
N ALA A 203 52.82 13.53 21.37
CA ALA A 203 51.45 13.70 21.86
C ALA A 203 50.59 14.51 20.87
N ALA A 204 51.16 15.54 20.25
CA ALA A 204 50.48 16.29 19.18
C ALA A 204 50.16 15.41 17.96
N GLY A 205 51.07 14.53 17.55
CA GLY A 205 50.82 13.58 16.46
C GLY A 205 49.78 12.51 16.78
N GLU A 206 49.75 12.00 18.00
CA GLU A 206 48.69 11.11 18.48
C GLU A 206 47.32 11.80 18.46
N LEU A 207 47.25 13.07 18.89
CA LEU A 207 46.04 13.90 18.83
C LEU A 207 45.53 14.11 17.40
N ARG A 208 46.44 14.39 16.45
CA ARG A 208 46.08 14.57 15.03
C ARG A 208 45.51 13.27 14.43
N LEU A 209 46.15 12.14 14.69
CA LEU A 209 45.68 10.83 14.23
C LEU A 209 44.32 10.46 14.85
N ALA A 210 44.14 10.72 16.14
CA ALA A 210 42.86 10.47 16.83
C ALA A 210 41.72 11.32 16.24
N ALA A 211 41.97 12.59 15.92
CA ALA A 211 40.98 13.47 15.28
C ALA A 211 40.62 13.02 13.85
N ALA A 212 41.61 12.54 13.08
CA ALA A 212 41.38 11.98 11.75
C ALA A 212 40.55 10.68 11.80
N ASP A 213 40.88 9.76 12.72
CA ASP A 213 40.13 8.51 12.91
C ASP A 213 38.69 8.77 13.37
N ALA A 214 38.48 9.71 14.29
CA ALA A 214 37.15 10.11 14.73
C ALA A 214 36.29 10.68 13.59
N THR A 215 36.90 11.45 12.69
CA THR A 215 36.21 12.01 11.51
C THR A 215 35.77 10.91 10.55
N GLU A 216 36.62 9.90 10.34
CA GLU A 216 36.29 8.77 9.46
C GLU A 216 35.18 7.89 10.04
N ARG A 217 35.23 7.60 11.35
CA ARG A 217 34.14 6.88 12.04
C ARG A 217 32.81 7.63 11.96
N LEU A 218 32.83 8.97 12.10
CA LEU A 218 31.63 9.80 11.95
C LEU A 218 31.04 9.69 10.53
N ARG A 219 31.88 9.70 9.49
CA ARG A 219 31.45 9.51 8.09
C ARG A 219 30.81 8.14 7.87
N GLN A 220 31.38 7.09 8.46
CA GLN A 220 30.81 5.74 8.38
C GLN A 220 29.41 5.67 9.04
N ILE A 221 29.25 6.21 10.26
CA ILE A 221 27.97 6.23 10.96
C ILE A 221 26.91 7.02 10.19
N ILE A 222 27.28 8.17 9.62
CA ILE A 222 26.37 8.97 8.78
C ILE A 222 26.02 8.25 7.48
N GLY A 223 26.98 7.53 6.88
CA GLY A 223 26.75 6.68 5.71
C GLY A 223 25.65 5.64 5.95
N LEU A 224 25.70 4.96 7.11
CA LEU A 224 24.68 4.00 7.54
C LEU A 224 23.30 4.65 7.71
N LEU A 225 23.23 5.84 8.33
CA LEU A 225 21.98 6.56 8.55
C LEU A 225 21.34 7.07 7.24
N ARG A 226 22.14 7.29 6.19
CA ARG A 226 21.68 7.78 4.89
C ARG A 226 21.19 6.65 3.99
N GLU A 227 21.82 5.47 4.05
CA GLU A 227 21.32 4.28 3.35
C GLU A 227 19.95 3.80 3.87
N GLU A 228 19.65 3.96 5.16
CA GLU A 228 18.31 3.72 5.70
C GLU A 228 17.26 4.73 5.20
N ALA A 229 17.68 5.95 4.88
CA ALA A 229 16.79 7.05 4.49
C ALA A 229 16.55 7.16 2.98
N ASP A 230 17.51 6.72 2.16
CA ASP A 230 17.44 6.70 0.69
C ASP A 230 17.04 5.33 0.12
N ALA A 231 16.52 4.41 0.95
CA ALA A 231 15.90 3.19 0.45
C ALA A 231 14.78 3.55 -0.56
N PRO A 232 14.94 3.23 -1.86
CA PRO A 232 13.97 3.62 -2.86
C PRO A 232 12.61 3.02 -2.49
N PRO A 233 11.52 3.80 -2.60
CA PRO A 233 10.20 3.27 -2.33
C PRO A 233 9.93 2.06 -3.23
N LEU A 234 9.38 1.00 -2.63
CA LEU A 234 8.79 -0.15 -3.33
C LEU A 234 7.54 0.32 -4.08
N THR A 235 7.75 1.10 -5.13
CA THR A 235 6.76 1.39 -6.15
C THR A 235 7.26 0.67 -7.41
N PRO A 236 6.42 -0.06 -8.15
CA PRO A 236 6.74 -0.43 -9.51
C PRO A 236 6.84 0.89 -10.28
N VAL A 237 8.04 1.45 -10.37
CA VAL A 237 8.35 2.48 -11.35
C VAL A 237 8.68 1.69 -12.60
N ASP A 238 7.85 1.84 -13.62
CA ASP A 238 7.96 1.25 -14.97
C ASP A 238 9.21 1.74 -15.72
N GLU A 239 10.38 1.70 -15.09
CA GLU A 239 11.66 1.94 -15.74
C GLU A 239 12.29 0.58 -16.08
N ASP A 240 12.33 0.30 -17.39
CA ASP A 240 12.77 -0.97 -17.95
C ASP A 240 14.27 -1.22 -17.66
N VAL A 241 14.62 -2.50 -17.44
CA VAL A 241 16.02 -2.95 -17.28
C VAL A 241 16.88 -2.51 -18.47
N ALA A 242 16.28 -2.46 -19.67
CA ALA A 242 16.93 -1.97 -20.88
C ALA A 242 17.44 -0.52 -20.74
N GLU A 243 16.67 0.36 -20.13
CA GLU A 243 17.04 1.78 -19.96
C GLU A 243 18.16 1.97 -18.93
N LEU A 244 18.15 1.15 -17.86
CA LEU A 244 19.24 1.09 -16.89
C LEU A 244 20.55 0.68 -17.55
N VAL A 245 20.53 -0.38 -18.37
CA VAL A 245 21.71 -0.85 -19.10
C VAL A 245 22.17 0.19 -20.12
N ARG A 246 21.25 0.85 -20.83
CA ARG A 246 21.59 1.90 -21.80
C ARG A 246 22.39 3.04 -21.14
N ARG A 247 21.92 3.57 -20.01
CA ARG A 247 22.65 4.64 -19.28
C ARG A 247 24.05 4.21 -18.83
N ALA A 248 24.20 2.96 -18.40
CA ALA A 248 25.50 2.44 -18.01
C ALA A 248 26.45 2.27 -19.21
N ARG A 249 25.92 1.89 -20.39
CA ARG A 249 26.67 1.90 -21.66
C ARG A 249 27.08 3.31 -22.07
N ASP A 250 26.18 4.29 -21.96
CA ASP A 250 26.45 5.71 -22.25
C ASP A 250 27.56 6.27 -21.33
N SER A 251 27.70 5.71 -20.14
CA SER A 251 28.77 6.03 -19.18
C SER A 251 30.09 5.28 -19.45
N GLY A 252 30.19 4.54 -20.56
CA GLY A 252 31.41 3.87 -21.02
C GLY A 252 31.56 2.40 -20.57
N MET A 253 30.56 1.80 -19.92
CA MET A 253 30.62 0.38 -19.55
C MET A 253 30.31 -0.54 -20.74
N LYS A 254 31.05 -1.64 -20.87
CA LYS A 254 30.77 -2.69 -21.87
C LYS A 254 29.80 -3.70 -21.28
N ILE A 255 28.51 -3.55 -21.59
CA ILE A 255 27.46 -4.41 -21.04
C ILE A 255 26.74 -5.14 -22.18
N ASP A 256 26.70 -6.46 -22.15
CA ASP A 256 25.81 -7.27 -22.97
C ASP A 256 24.52 -7.57 -22.20
N LEU A 257 23.37 -7.43 -22.84
CA LEU A 257 22.07 -7.61 -22.20
C LEU A 257 21.25 -8.60 -23.02
N ASP A 258 20.90 -9.72 -22.39
CA ASP A 258 19.98 -10.70 -22.91
C ASP A 258 18.67 -10.68 -22.10
N LEU A 259 17.56 -10.42 -22.78
CA LEU A 259 16.22 -10.39 -22.21
C LEU A 259 15.41 -11.55 -22.78
N ILE A 260 15.28 -12.62 -22.00
CA ILE A 260 14.52 -13.80 -22.39
C ILE A 260 13.02 -13.49 -22.27
N PRO A 261 12.21 -13.71 -23.33
CA PRO A 261 10.78 -13.39 -23.31
C PRO A 261 10.02 -14.03 -22.15
N GLY A 262 9.18 -13.23 -21.49
CA GLY A 262 8.26 -13.67 -20.43
C GLY A 262 8.08 -12.63 -19.31
N GLN A 263 7.47 -13.03 -18.19
CA GLN A 263 7.26 -12.11 -17.07
C GLN A 263 8.59 -11.81 -16.36
N VAL A 264 9.03 -10.55 -16.46
CA VAL A 264 10.25 -10.06 -15.81
C VAL A 264 10.08 -10.13 -14.28
N PRO A 265 11.07 -10.69 -13.54
CA PRO A 265 10.99 -10.77 -12.09
C PRO A 265 10.91 -9.39 -11.42
N ALA A 266 10.10 -9.27 -10.36
CA ALA A 266 9.87 -8.00 -9.66
C ALA A 266 11.14 -7.33 -9.10
N LEU A 267 12.21 -8.10 -8.85
CA LEU A 267 13.50 -7.57 -8.36
C LEU A 267 14.55 -7.40 -9.47
N ALA A 268 14.24 -7.65 -10.75
CA ALA A 268 15.23 -7.67 -11.82
C ALA A 268 16.01 -6.36 -11.92
N ARG A 269 15.34 -5.20 -11.91
CA ARG A 269 16.00 -3.89 -11.92
C ARG A 269 16.96 -3.72 -10.73
N ALA A 270 16.55 -4.11 -9.52
CA ALA A 270 17.37 -3.97 -8.32
C ALA A 270 18.64 -4.83 -8.38
N VAL A 271 18.51 -6.08 -8.88
CA VAL A 271 19.63 -7.00 -9.07
C VAL A 271 20.59 -6.48 -10.14
N VAL A 272 20.06 -6.04 -11.28
CA VAL A 272 20.87 -5.49 -12.38
C VAL A 272 21.58 -4.21 -11.95
N GLN A 273 20.89 -3.32 -11.23
CA GLN A 273 21.48 -2.07 -10.74
C GLN A 273 22.64 -2.33 -9.77
N GLU A 274 22.43 -3.23 -8.79
CA GLU A 274 23.46 -3.61 -7.84
C GLU A 274 24.65 -4.30 -8.55
N GLY A 275 24.37 -5.18 -9.52
CA GLY A 275 25.38 -5.85 -10.32
C GLY A 275 26.23 -4.89 -11.16
N ILE A 276 25.60 -3.94 -11.87
CA ILE A 276 26.30 -2.90 -12.64
C ILE A 276 27.14 -2.01 -11.73
N THR A 277 26.58 -1.61 -10.58
CA THR A 277 27.30 -0.78 -9.60
C THR A 277 28.53 -1.51 -9.05
N ASN A 278 28.39 -2.80 -8.74
CA ASN A 278 29.48 -3.62 -8.25
C ASN A 278 30.55 -3.83 -9.33
N ALA A 279 30.15 -4.08 -10.58
CA ALA A 279 31.10 -4.18 -11.69
C ALA A 279 31.88 -2.86 -11.90
N ALA A 280 31.20 -1.70 -11.83
CA ALA A 280 31.85 -0.40 -11.96
C ALA A 280 32.88 -0.13 -10.85
N LYS A 281 32.59 -0.55 -9.61
CA LYS A 281 33.47 -0.36 -8.45
C LYS A 281 34.62 -1.38 -8.37
N HIS A 282 34.33 -2.64 -8.64
CA HIS A 282 35.23 -3.75 -8.36
C HIS A 282 35.94 -4.31 -9.59
N ALA A 283 35.38 -4.12 -10.79
CA ALA A 283 35.97 -4.57 -12.05
C ALA A 283 35.91 -3.49 -13.14
N PRO A 284 36.47 -2.29 -12.90
CA PRO A 284 36.50 -1.22 -13.89
C PRO A 284 37.12 -1.71 -15.21
N GLY A 285 36.42 -1.44 -16.32
CA GLY A 285 36.81 -1.83 -17.67
C GLY A 285 36.53 -3.29 -18.06
N ALA A 286 36.04 -4.13 -17.15
CA ALA A 286 35.59 -5.48 -17.50
C ALA A 286 34.28 -5.46 -18.30
N ALA A 287 34.09 -6.45 -19.17
CA ALA A 287 32.79 -6.67 -19.80
C ALA A 287 31.82 -7.25 -18.76
N VAL A 288 30.57 -6.80 -18.82
CA VAL A 288 29.47 -7.25 -17.96
C VAL A 288 28.42 -7.93 -18.83
N GLU A 289 28.00 -9.12 -18.46
CA GLU A 289 26.91 -9.87 -19.08
C GLU A 289 25.70 -9.82 -18.13
N VAL A 290 24.55 -9.39 -18.64
CA VAL A 290 23.29 -9.34 -17.90
C VAL A 290 22.29 -10.23 -18.63
N GLU A 291 21.77 -11.23 -17.93
CA GLU A 291 20.70 -12.10 -18.45
C GLU A 291 19.49 -12.02 -17.52
N VAL A 292 18.32 -11.76 -18.11
CA VAL A 292 17.06 -11.68 -17.39
C VAL A 292 16.09 -12.67 -18.00
N SER A 293 15.57 -13.59 -17.19
CA SER A 293 14.61 -14.59 -17.60
C SER A 293 13.46 -14.76 -16.61
N PRO A 294 12.36 -15.44 -16.98
CA PRO A 294 11.24 -15.68 -16.08
C PRO A 294 11.63 -16.50 -14.84
N GLY A 295 11.82 -15.78 -13.73
CA GLY A 295 12.21 -16.33 -12.43
C GLY A 295 13.71 -16.33 -12.15
N ARG A 296 14.56 -15.76 -13.02
CA ARG A 296 16.01 -15.69 -12.76
C ARG A 296 16.64 -14.43 -13.36
N VAL A 297 17.61 -13.88 -12.65
CA VAL A 297 18.40 -12.72 -13.07
C VAL A 297 19.86 -12.98 -12.74
N THR A 298 20.73 -12.83 -13.72
CA THR A 298 22.18 -13.02 -13.55
C THR A 298 22.96 -11.85 -14.09
N VAL A 299 23.95 -11.40 -13.32
CA VAL A 299 24.91 -10.37 -13.71
C VAL A 299 26.31 -10.93 -13.50
N ARG A 300 27.10 -10.99 -14.57
CA ARG A 300 28.46 -11.53 -14.55
C ARG A 300 29.42 -10.47 -15.04
N ASN A 301 30.58 -10.34 -14.42
CA ASN A 301 31.64 -9.50 -14.95
C ASN A 301 32.95 -10.29 -15.04
N GLY A 302 33.74 -9.99 -16.07
CA GLY A 302 35.10 -10.51 -16.20
C GLY A 302 36.06 -10.01 -15.10
N PRO A 303 37.30 -10.49 -15.08
CA PRO A 303 38.31 -10.04 -14.13
C PRO A 303 38.60 -8.54 -14.27
N PRO A 304 38.96 -7.84 -13.17
CA PRO A 304 39.28 -6.42 -13.20
C PRO A 304 40.42 -6.14 -14.19
N ARG A 305 40.24 -5.16 -15.08
CA ARG A 305 41.27 -4.75 -16.05
C ARG A 305 42.17 -3.62 -15.53
N SER A 306 41.82 -3.05 -14.38
CA SER A 306 42.60 -2.05 -13.66
C SER A 306 42.40 -2.22 -12.15
N ARG A 307 43.23 -1.54 -11.34
CA ARG A 307 43.20 -1.69 -9.87
C ARG A 307 41.80 -1.35 -9.34
N PRO A 308 41.15 -2.22 -8.55
CA PRO A 308 39.85 -1.94 -7.95
C PRO A 308 39.93 -0.66 -7.11
N THR A 309 38.92 0.20 -7.22
CA THR A 309 38.84 1.45 -6.44
C THR A 309 38.16 1.27 -5.09
N ALA A 310 37.67 0.07 -4.79
CA ALA A 310 36.87 -0.23 -3.61
C ALA A 310 37.66 -0.84 -2.45
N GLN A 311 37.37 -0.40 -1.22
CA GLN A 311 37.73 -1.09 0.02
C GLN A 311 36.76 -2.27 0.29
N PRO A 312 37.16 -3.33 1.02
CA PRO A 312 36.26 -4.41 1.39
C PRO A 312 35.17 -3.93 2.37
N GLY A 313 33.89 -4.14 2.06
CA GLY A 313 32.78 -3.87 3.01
C GLY A 313 31.48 -3.30 2.43
N GLY A 314 31.01 -3.75 1.26
CA GLY A 314 29.76 -3.25 0.66
C GLY A 314 28.49 -3.86 1.25
N LEU A 315 27.60 -3.03 1.82
CA LEU A 315 26.28 -3.42 2.37
C LEU A 315 25.23 -3.73 1.30
N GLY A 316 25.48 -3.38 0.04
CA GLY A 316 24.52 -3.51 -1.06
C GLY A 316 24.06 -4.96 -1.32
N LEU A 317 24.99 -5.92 -1.22
CA LEU A 317 24.66 -7.34 -1.37
C LEU A 317 23.87 -7.91 -0.18
N GLU A 318 24.08 -7.38 1.03
CA GLU A 318 23.34 -7.82 2.22
C GLU A 318 21.89 -7.33 2.18
N GLY A 319 21.68 -6.04 1.82
CA GLY A 319 20.35 -5.51 1.58
C GLY A 319 19.63 -6.16 0.39
N LEU A 320 20.35 -6.61 -0.64
CA LEU A 320 19.77 -7.38 -1.74
C LEU A 320 19.38 -8.80 -1.30
N ARG A 321 20.21 -9.49 -0.48
CA ARG A 321 19.89 -10.81 0.07
C ARG A 321 18.59 -10.82 0.87
N GLU A 322 18.40 -9.83 1.74
CA GLU A 322 17.19 -9.75 2.56
C GLU A 322 15.93 -9.54 1.70
N ARG A 323 16.01 -8.67 0.68
CA ARG A 323 14.90 -8.44 -0.25
C ARG A 323 14.55 -9.69 -1.05
N VAL A 324 15.54 -10.42 -1.55
CA VAL A 324 15.33 -11.69 -2.26
C VAL A 324 14.69 -12.72 -1.34
N ARG A 325 15.13 -12.81 -0.08
CA ARG A 325 14.54 -13.70 0.93
C ARG A 325 13.08 -13.35 1.21
N LEU A 326 12.74 -12.07 1.35
CA LEU A 326 11.36 -11.60 1.56
C LEU A 326 10.45 -11.90 0.35
N ALA A 327 11.02 -11.91 -0.87
CA ALA A 327 10.32 -12.31 -2.08
C ALA A 327 10.26 -13.83 -2.30
N GLY A 328 10.75 -14.64 -1.33
CA GLY A 328 10.76 -16.10 -1.41
C GLY A 328 11.80 -16.67 -2.38
N GLY A 329 12.78 -15.88 -2.79
CA GLY A 329 13.85 -16.28 -3.71
C GLY A 329 15.16 -16.65 -3.03
N THR A 330 16.16 -16.96 -3.85
CA THR A 330 17.55 -17.24 -3.45
C THR A 330 18.54 -16.35 -4.18
N LEU A 331 19.60 -15.92 -3.50
CA LEU A 331 20.68 -15.10 -4.06
C LEU A 331 22.01 -15.81 -3.86
N THR A 332 22.77 -15.94 -4.94
CA THR A 332 24.17 -16.42 -4.94
C THR A 332 25.07 -15.33 -5.49
N ALA A 333 26.19 -15.07 -4.80
CA ALA A 333 27.16 -14.07 -5.20
C ALA A 333 28.57 -14.59 -4.89
N GLY A 334 29.47 -14.61 -5.88
CA GLY A 334 30.80 -15.18 -5.70
C GLY A 334 31.74 -15.00 -6.89
N LEU A 335 33.01 -15.32 -6.68
CA LEU A 335 34.02 -15.37 -7.73
C LEU A 335 33.83 -16.62 -8.59
N VAL A 336 34.01 -16.49 -9.89
CA VAL A 336 33.85 -17.57 -10.89
C VAL A 336 35.19 -17.81 -11.59
N GLY A 337 35.80 -18.97 -11.31
CA GLY A 337 37.08 -19.42 -11.88
C GLY A 337 38.04 -19.95 -10.81
N GLU A 338 38.87 -20.94 -11.16
CA GLU A 338 39.89 -21.48 -10.24
C GLU A 338 41.06 -20.49 -10.09
N GLY A 339 41.52 -20.26 -8.85
CA GLY A 339 42.77 -19.53 -8.60
C GLY A 339 42.68 -17.99 -8.42
N GLY A 340 41.51 -17.43 -8.10
CA GLY A 340 41.40 -16.03 -7.64
C GLY A 340 41.53 -14.95 -8.73
N GLY A 341 41.83 -15.33 -9.98
CA GLY A 341 41.76 -14.48 -11.17
C GLY A 341 40.42 -14.51 -11.91
N GLY A 342 39.41 -15.13 -11.31
CA GLY A 342 38.07 -15.32 -11.87
C GLY A 342 37.22 -14.05 -11.90
N GLY A 343 36.20 -14.04 -12.76
CA GLY A 343 35.17 -13.00 -12.78
C GLY A 343 34.29 -13.04 -11.53
N PHE A 344 33.27 -12.18 -11.45
CA PHE A 344 32.29 -12.22 -10.38
C PHE A 344 30.90 -12.46 -10.96
N GLU A 345 30.09 -13.27 -10.27
CA GLU A 345 28.72 -13.56 -10.65
C GLU A 345 27.78 -13.25 -9.49
N LEU A 346 26.71 -12.53 -9.82
CA LEU A 346 25.54 -12.29 -8.98
C LEU A 346 24.33 -12.93 -9.65
N ALA A 347 23.74 -13.94 -9.03
CA ALA A 347 22.58 -14.64 -9.54
C ALA A 347 21.45 -14.64 -8.51
N VAL A 348 20.24 -14.35 -8.98
CA VAL A 348 19.01 -14.34 -8.16
C VAL A 348 17.97 -15.21 -8.83
N THR A 349 17.37 -16.12 -8.06
CA THR A 349 16.23 -16.94 -8.49
C THR A 349 15.00 -16.56 -7.67
N LEU A 350 13.86 -16.35 -8.33
CA LEU A 350 12.60 -15.96 -7.71
C LEU A 350 11.49 -16.95 -8.06
N PRO A 351 10.55 -17.21 -7.13
CA PRO A 351 9.41 -18.07 -7.41
C PRO A 351 8.56 -17.46 -8.52
N ARG A 352 8.16 -18.29 -9.49
CA ARG A 352 7.30 -17.86 -10.59
C ARG A 352 5.90 -17.59 -10.04
N THR A 353 5.37 -16.40 -10.26
CA THR A 353 3.95 -16.09 -10.00
C THR A 353 3.10 -17.02 -10.87
N GLY A 354 2.63 -18.12 -10.27
CA GLY A 354 1.84 -19.16 -10.95
C GLY A 354 2.04 -20.58 -10.43
N GLU A 355 3.03 -20.85 -9.58
CA GLU A 355 3.24 -22.18 -9.00
C GLU A 355 2.72 -22.21 -7.55
N GLU A 356 1.46 -22.62 -7.38
CA GLU A 356 0.93 -23.00 -6.07
C GLU A 356 1.79 -24.12 -5.48
N ASP A 357 2.30 -23.90 -4.27
CA ASP A 357 3.08 -24.87 -3.49
C ASP A 357 2.27 -26.19 -3.31
N PRO A 358 2.69 -27.31 -3.93
CA PRO A 358 1.99 -28.58 -3.80
C PRO A 358 2.06 -29.16 -2.37
N ARG A 359 2.89 -28.59 -1.48
CA ARG A 359 3.03 -29.07 -0.10
C ARG A 359 1.95 -28.56 0.85
N ARG A 360 1.03 -27.69 0.40
CA ARG A 360 -0.12 -27.24 1.21
C ARG A 360 -1.43 -28.02 1.00
N SER A 361 -1.48 -28.98 0.06
CA SER A 361 -2.73 -29.73 -0.24
C SER A 361 -2.78 -31.16 0.32
N GLY A 362 -1.72 -31.66 0.97
CA GLY A 362 -1.64 -33.05 1.45
C GLY A 362 -2.18 -33.35 2.86
N GLY A 363 -3.09 -32.53 3.40
CA GLY A 363 -3.38 -32.53 4.83
C GLY A 363 -4.85 -32.51 5.24
N ASN A 364 -5.77 -33.14 4.50
CA ASN A 364 -7.09 -33.47 5.08
C ASN A 364 -7.80 -34.59 4.29
N GLY A 365 -7.50 -35.84 4.62
CA GLY A 365 -8.10 -36.97 3.91
C GLY A 365 -7.81 -38.31 4.55
N GLN A 366 -8.03 -38.46 5.85
CA GLN A 366 -8.13 -39.78 6.49
C GLN A 366 -8.76 -39.66 7.89
N SER A 367 -10.10 -39.78 7.97
CA SER A 367 -10.78 -40.44 9.09
C SER A 367 -12.27 -40.56 8.77
N LYS A 368 -12.65 -41.66 8.12
CA LYS A 368 -13.98 -42.28 8.27
C LYS A 368 -13.96 -43.68 7.65
N ALA A 369 -13.55 -44.66 8.44
CA ALA A 369 -14.01 -46.04 8.29
C ALA A 369 -13.85 -46.79 9.62
N ARG A 370 -14.96 -47.41 10.04
CA ARG A 370 -15.09 -48.53 10.99
C ARG A 370 -14.95 -48.23 12.50
N ARG A 371 -16.10 -48.09 13.16
CA ARG A 371 -16.66 -49.17 14.00
C ARG A 371 -18.17 -49.02 14.08
#